data_AF-A0AAW8K7C7-F1
#
_entry.id   AF-A0AAW8K7C7-F1
#
_cell.length_a   1.000
_cell.length_b   1.000
_cell.length_c   1.000
_cell.angle_alpha   90.00
_cell.angle_beta   90.00
_cell.angle_gamma   90.00
#
_symmetry.space_group_name_H-M   'P 1'
#
loop_
_entity.id
_entity.type
_entity.pdbx_description
1 polymer ?
#
loop_
_entity_poly.entity_id
_entity_poly.type
_entity_poly.pdbx_seq_one_letter_code
_entity_poly.pdbx_strand_id
1 'polypeptide(L)' 'MRKRGNDIKSNHNDCGMMIFDQQLQDTHSGGSGCGCAATTLAAYILPKLVSGEWKRVLFVPTGALMSTVSYNEGESVP' A
#
# COMPACT_ATOMS: atom_id res chain seq x y z
N MET A 1 2.39 -13.79 -3.74
CA MET A 1 2.28 -13.03 -5.00
C MET A 1 2.17 -13.88 -6.27
N ARG A 2 2.30 -15.21 -6.21
CA ARG A 2 1.90 -16.09 -7.32
C ARG A 2 0.45 -16.51 -7.17
N LYS A 3 -0.40 -16.11 -8.12
CA LYS A 3 -1.79 -16.59 -8.23
C LYS A 3 -2.20 -16.61 -9.70
N ARG A 4 -2.96 -17.64 -10.10
CA ARG A 4 -3.48 -17.80 -11.48
C ARG A 4 -2.41 -17.66 -12.57
N GLY A 5 -1.21 -18.21 -12.34
CA GLY A 5 -0.10 -18.17 -13.29
C GLY A 5 0.69 -16.86 -13.34
N ASN A 6 0.28 -15.81 -12.62
CA ASN A 6 0.99 -14.53 -12.58
C ASN A 6 1.85 -14.42 -11.32
N ASP A 7 3.14 -14.15 -11.48
CA ASP A 7 4.07 -13.83 -10.40
C ASP A 7 4.45 -12.35 -10.47
N ILE A 8 4.10 -11.60 -9.43
CA ILE A 8 4.38 -10.17 -9.36
C ILE A 8 5.45 -9.82 -8.30
N LYS A 9 6.15 -10.82 -7.75
CA LYS A 9 7.05 -10.59 -6.62
C LYS A 9 8.18 -9.58 -6.92
N SER A 10 8.64 -9.50 -8.16
CA SER A 10 9.74 -8.61 -8.56
C SER A 10 9.30 -7.19 -8.91
N ASN A 11 8.01 -6.96 -9.15
CA ASN A 11 7.47 -5.69 -9.63
C ASN A 11 6.30 -5.17 -8.79
N HIS A 12 6.11 -5.72 -7.59
CA HIS A 12 5.13 -5.27 -6.62
C HIS A 12 5.84 -4.65 -5.42
N ASN A 13 5.37 -3.47 -5.01
CA ASN A 13 5.72 -2.84 -3.75
C ASN A 13 4.46 -2.41 -2.99
N ASP A 14 4.57 -2.35 -1.67
CA ASP A 14 3.50 -1.89 -0.79
C ASP A 14 3.83 -0.50 -0.22
N CYS A 15 2.85 0.41 -0.20
CA CYS A 15 3.08 1.78 0.26
C CYS A 15 3.41 1.89 1.74
N GLY A 16 2.83 1.00 2.56
CA GLY A 16 3.09 0.91 3.99
C GLY A 16 4.49 0.43 4.31
N MET A 17 5.06 -0.39 3.42
CA MET A 17 6.44 -0.86 3.51
C MET A 17 7.46 0.17 2.99
N MET A 18 7.05 1.05 2.06
CA MET A 18 7.93 2.06 1.45
C MET A 18 8.05 3.35 2.27
N ILE A 19 7.07 3.67 3.12
CA ILE A 19 7.02 4.96 3.84
C ILE A 19 7.92 4.99 5.09
N PHE A 20 8.40 3.84 5.55
CA PHE A 20 9.24 3.72 6.73
C PHE A 20 10.52 2.92 6.48
N ASP A 21 11.54 3.17 7.29
CA ASP A 21 12.69 2.28 7.42
C ASP A 21 12.37 1.17 8.44
N GLN A 22 12.12 -0.05 7.95
CA GLN A 22 11.74 -1.18 8.80
C GLN A 22 12.84 -1.66 9.75
N GLN A 23 14.11 -1.34 9.49
CA GLN A 23 15.22 -1.74 10.35
C GLN A 23 15.37 -0.80 11.53
N LEU A 24 15.06 0.48 11.33
CA LEU A 24 15.25 1.53 12.33
C LEU A 24 13.95 1.91 13.04
N GLN A 25 12.80 1.70 12.40
CA GLN A 25 11.49 2.10 12.89
C GLN A 25 10.64 0.84 13.13
N ASP A 26 10.29 0.60 14.40
CA ASP A 26 9.43 -0.52 14.82
C ASP A 26 7.99 -0.33 14.31
N THR A 27 7.78 -0.73 13.06
CA THR A 27 6.56 -0.45 12.29
C THR A 27 5.65 -1.66 12.20
N HIS A 28 6.01 -2.77 12.85
CA HIS A 28 5.33 -4.06 12.81
C HIS A 28 4.97 -4.52 11.38
N SER A 29 3.74 -4.27 10.93
CA SER A 29 3.24 -4.66 9.60
C SER A 29 3.37 -3.56 8.54
N GLY A 30 3.93 -2.39 8.89
CA GLY A 30 4.07 -1.22 8.02
C GLY A 30 2.95 -0.17 8.22
N GLY A 31 2.96 0.84 7.34
CA GLY A 31 1.94 1.90 7.32
C GLY A 31 0.59 1.48 6.72
N SER A 32 -0.49 2.15 7.16
CA SER A 32 -1.85 1.93 6.64
C SER A 32 -2.62 3.25 6.58
N GLY A 33 -3.83 3.20 6.00
CA GLY A 33 -4.75 4.32 5.91
C GLY A 33 -4.53 5.22 4.69
N CYS A 34 -5.47 6.14 4.48
CA CYS A 34 -5.51 7.02 3.31
C CYS A 34 -4.26 7.90 3.18
N GLY A 35 -3.70 8.35 4.32
CA GLY A 35 -2.49 9.16 4.35
C GLY A 35 -1.25 8.42 3.84
N CYS A 36 -1.11 7.13 4.13
CA CYS A 36 0.03 6.32 3.67
C CYS A 36 0.04 6.22 2.14
N ALA A 37 -1.09 5.81 1.55
CA ALA A 37 -1.21 5.68 0.10
C ALA A 37 -1.02 7.04 -0.61
N ALA A 38 -1.66 8.09 -0.10
CA ALA A 38 -1.57 9.43 -0.70
C ALA A 38 -0.14 10.00 -0.63
N THR A 39 0.52 9.90 0.52
CA THR A 39 1.87 10.47 0.72
C THR A 39 2.90 9.73 -0.10
N THR A 40 2.87 8.39 -0.10
CA THR A 40 3.79 7.58 -0.90
C THR A 40 3.60 7.82 -2.39
N LEU A 41 2.35 7.94 -2.86
CA LEU A 41 2.08 8.31 -4.26
C LEU A 41 2.67 9.68 -4.61
N ALA A 42 2.33 10.70 -3.82
CA ALA A 42 2.67 12.10 -4.13
C ALA A 42 4.17 12.39 -4.00
N ALA A 43 4.80 11.91 -2.93
CA ALA A 43 6.17 12.28 -2.58
C ALA A 43 7.23 11.34 -3.16
N TYR A 44 6.88 10.10 -3.52
CA TYR A 44 7.84 9.09 -3.95
C TYR A 44 7.57 8.57 -5.37
N ILE A 45 6.35 8.13 -5.65
CA ILE A 45 6.02 7.48 -6.93
C ILE A 45 5.92 8.50 -8.07
N LEU A 46 5.18 9.60 -7.89
CA LEU A 46 5.01 10.61 -8.93
C LEU A 46 6.34 11.26 -9.37
N PRO A 47 7.26 11.65 -8.47
CA PRO A 47 8.57 12.17 -8.88
C PRO A 47 9.37 11.19 -9.75
N LYS A 48 9.31 9.89 -9.45
CA LYS A 48 9.97 8.83 -10.24
C LYS A 48 9.35 8.61 -11.61
N LEU A 49 8.04 8.83 -11.73
CA LEU A 49 7.36 8.84 -13.03
C LEU A 49 7.78 10.06 -13.86
N VAL A 50 7.81 11.24 -13.24
CA VAL A 50 8.19 12.50 -13.90
C VAL A 50 9.65 12.49 -14.35
N SER A 51 10.56 11.91 -13.55
CA SER A 51 11.97 11.77 -13.92
C SER A 51 12.21 10.72 -15.01
N GLY A 52 11.22 9.89 -15.32
CA GLY A 52 11.33 8.78 -16.26
C GLY A 52 12.07 7.55 -15.71
N GLU A 53 12.47 7.56 -14.43
CA GLU A 53 13.02 6.38 -13.75
C GLU A 53 12.02 5.22 -13.84
N TRP A 54 10.74 5.52 -13.59
CA TRP A 54 9.64 4.59 -13.79
C TRP A 54 8.79 5.04 -14.98
N LYS A 55 8.46 4.09 -15.87
CA LYS A 55 7.73 4.39 -17.10
C LYS A 55 6.22 4.17 -16.99
N ARG A 56 5.82 3.16 -16.21
CA ARG A 56 4.42 2.76 -15.99
C ARG A 56 4.27 2.17 -14.61
N VAL A 57 3.27 2.64 -13.87
CA VAL A 57 2.95 2.17 -12.52
C VAL A 57 1.44 1.92 -12.46
N LEU A 58 1.04 0.74 -11.97
CA LEU A 58 -0.33 0.48 -11.56
C LEU A 58 -0.43 0.75 -10.06
N PHE A 59 -1.12 1.82 -9.68
CA PHE A 59 -1.32 2.18 -8.29
C PHE A 59 -2.72 1.75 -7.84
N VAL A 60 -2.79 0.95 -6.78
CA VAL A 60 -4.05 0.37 -6.25
C VAL A 60 -4.16 0.69 -4.76
N PRO A 61 -4.81 1.81 -4.37
CA PRO A 61 -5.06 2.11 -2.97
C PRO A 61 -6.14 1.16 -2.42
N THR A 62 -5.84 0.49 -1.31
CA THR A 62 -6.78 -0.39 -0.61
C THR A 62 -7.39 0.32 0.59
N GLY A 63 -8.66 0.01 0.88
CA GLY A 63 -9.33 0.45 2.09
C GLY A 63 -10.23 -0.67 2.61
N ALA A 64 -10.46 -0.67 3.92
CA ALA A 64 -11.43 -1.54 4.56
C ALA A 64 -12.63 -0.69 4.98
N LEU A 65 -13.85 -1.11 4.61
CA LEU A 65 -15.06 -0.39 4.98
C LEU A 65 -15.62 -0.99 6.27
N MET A 66 -15.41 -0.32 7.40
CA MET A 66 -15.89 -0.78 8.70
C MET A 66 -16.44 0.37 9.55
N SER A 67 -17.34 0.05 10.46
CA SER A 67 -17.84 0.93 11.51
C SER A 67 -17.71 0.25 12.87
N THR A 68 -17.73 1.03 13.95
CA THR A 68 -17.71 0.48 15.32
C THR A 68 -18.91 -0.41 15.61
N VAL A 69 -20.07 -0.11 15.01
CA VAL A 69 -21.29 -0.90 15.14
C VAL A 69 -21.15 -2.23 14.41
N SER A 70 -20.83 -2.20 13.11
CA SER A 70 -20.70 -3.42 12.31
C SER A 70 -19.62 -4.37 12.84
N TYR A 71 -18.50 -3.82 13.34
CA TYR A 71 -17.44 -4.63 13.95
C TYR A 71 -17.92 -5.34 15.22
N ASN A 72 -18.61 -4.62 16.11
CA ASN A 72 -19.10 -5.19 17.37
C ASN A 72 -20.28 -6.15 17.18
N GLU A 73 -21.04 -6.00 16.09
CA GLU A 73 -22.10 -6.93 15.69
C GLU A 73 -21.56 -8.20 15.00
N GLY A 74 -20.25 -8.28 14.76
CA GLY A 74 -19.60 -9.45 14.17
C GLY A 74 -19.76 -9.56 12.65
N GLU A 75 -20.16 -8.48 11.99
CA GLU A 75 -20.27 -8.41 10.52
C GLU A 75 -18.89 -8.52 9.86
N SER A 76 -18.85 -9.15 8.69
CA SER A 76 -17.61 -9.23 7.90
C SER A 76 -17.16 -7.85 7.44
N VAL A 77 -15.84 -7.63 7.33
CA VAL A 77 -15.25 -6.41 6.76
C VAL A 77 -15.12 -6.57 5.24
N PRO A 78 -15.88 -5.80 4.43
CA PRO A 78 -15.72 -5.74 2.98
C PRO A 78 -14.53 -4.88 2.53
#